data_AF-A0A8I1V2J1-F1
#
_entry.id   AF-A0A8I1V2J1-F1
#
_cell.length_a   1.000
_cell.length_b   1.000
_cell.length_c   1.000
_cell.angle_alpha   90.00
_cell.angle_beta   90.00
_cell.angle_gamma   90.00
#
_symmetry.space_group_name_H-M   'P 1'
#
loop_
_entity.id
_entity.type
_entity.pdbx_description
1 polymer ?
#
loop_
_entity_poly.entity_id
_entity_poly.type
_entity_poly.pdbx_seq_one_letter_code
_entity_poly.pdbx_strand_id
1 'polypeptide(L)'
;MDAITVILAVAVLAMAALLIAVLLRGRAGGASAVDEQALRQMLAETLAGEMASRGEGRDADLHVGPKGGDAQSHEAAASQPESAVQLPERRHAAAEPRADSGESAARPAEGVDAAGMDDARLQQLRDAARAEVEDIRRRARADAEAQRAEIAQERAAIADAAAAVADDQNALAADRDRLRVDRADLARQRADLADREGALQERTAAVDRRQVDLDAARSDLETIRIDLEASRVELAHAREAHAAERQAELARISSLTVEEARAELLTGQEDAVRRDAALMIRRIESEAQTTAKQRARAIVADAIQRVASDQTSQSVVTVLQLPSDDLKGRIIGREGRNIRAFETVTGVNVIIDDTPEAVLLSCFDPVRREVGRVTLQALIDDGRIHPHRIEEAYDRAYDEVESLCQRAAEDALLAVGISDIHPELVTLIGRLKYRTSYGQNVLGHLIETSHIARLMAAELGIDPTVVARGAFLHDIGKALTHEAQGSHAIVGADIARRYGESADVVHCIEAHHDEVPPTTVEAVLTQAADACSGGRPGARRESLESYVQRLEHIEAIASAKKGVEKVFAMQAGRELRVMVKPDVVDDLEAHVMAREVAKQIEEELTYPGQVRVTVIRESRATEIAR
;
A
#
# COMPACT_ATOMS: atom_id res chain seq x y z
N MET A 1 -40.72 24.70 12.60
CA MET A 1 -40.36 23.63 13.55
C MET A 1 -41.65 23.08 14.08
N ASP A 2 -41.89 21.79 13.90
CA ASP A 2 -43.20 21.20 14.14
C ASP A 2 -43.42 20.90 15.63
N ALA A 3 -44.68 20.90 16.05
CA ALA A 3 -45.05 20.61 17.44
C ALA A 3 -44.51 19.25 17.93
N ILE A 4 -44.36 18.29 17.01
CA ILE A 4 -43.78 16.97 17.27
C ILE A 4 -42.32 17.08 17.73
N THR A 5 -41.52 17.97 17.14
CA THR A 5 -40.11 18.18 17.51
C THR A 5 -39.98 18.75 18.92
N VAL A 6 -40.88 19.67 19.30
CA VAL A 6 -40.92 20.26 20.65
C VAL A 6 -41.34 19.21 21.69
N ILE A 7 -42.37 18.41 21.39
CA ILE A 7 -42.80 17.32 22.28
C ILE A 7 -41.69 16.29 22.48
N LEU A 8 -40.95 15.93 21.41
CA LEU A 8 -39.80 15.02 21.52
C LEU A 8 -38.69 15.61 22.39
N ALA A 9 -38.34 16.89 22.22
CA ALA A 9 -37.30 17.56 23.00
C ALA A 9 -37.66 17.62 24.50
N VAL A 10 -38.92 17.96 24.82
CA VAL A 10 -39.43 17.96 26.20
C VAL A 10 -39.42 16.56 26.81
N ALA A 11 -39.80 15.52 26.05
CA ALA A 11 -39.76 14.14 26.51
C ALA A 11 -38.32 13.65 26.78
N VAL A 12 -37.36 14.02 25.93
CA VAL A 12 -35.93 13.69 26.12
C VAL A 12 -35.35 14.41 27.36
N LEU A 13 -35.68 15.69 27.56
CA LEU A 13 -35.29 16.44 28.77
C LEU A 13 -35.91 15.87 30.04
N ALA A 14 -37.18 15.47 30.02
CA ALA A 14 -37.84 14.82 31.15
C ALA A 14 -37.22 13.45 31.48
N MET A 15 -36.87 12.66 30.46
CA MET A 15 -36.15 11.39 30.63
C MET A 15 -34.74 11.61 31.21
N ALA A 16 -34.00 12.60 30.73
CA ALA A 16 -32.67 12.93 31.24
C ALA A 16 -32.73 13.37 32.72
N ALA A 17 -33.70 14.21 33.08
CA ALA A 17 -33.93 14.63 34.46
C ALA A 17 -34.30 13.45 35.38
N LEU A 18 -35.13 12.52 34.89
CA LEU A 18 -35.49 11.30 35.63
C LEU A 18 -34.28 10.37 35.82
N LEU A 19 -33.44 10.21 34.79
CA LEU A 19 -32.22 9.40 34.85
C LEU A 19 -31.21 9.99 35.85
N ILE A 20 -31.03 11.32 35.84
CA ILE A 20 -30.20 12.05 36.81
C ILE A 20 -30.76 11.87 38.22
N ALA A 21 -32.08 11.99 38.43
CA ALA A 21 -32.71 11.77 39.73
C ALA A 21 -32.52 10.33 40.25
N VAL A 22 -32.56 9.32 39.38
CA VAL A 22 -32.29 7.91 39.72
C VAL A 22 -30.81 7.69 40.06
N LEU A 23 -29.88 8.27 39.29
CA LEU A 23 -28.45 8.19 39.55
C LEU A 23 -28.04 8.90 40.85
N LEU A 24 -28.66 10.04 41.18
CA LEU A 24 -28.48 10.73 42.45
C LEU A 24 -29.06 9.90 43.62
N ARG A 25 -30.20 9.23 43.44
CA ARG A 25 -30.75 8.26 44.41
C ARG A 25 -29.81 7.07 44.65
N GLY A 26 -29.15 6.57 43.61
CA GLY A 26 -28.18 5.48 43.71
C GLY A 26 -26.89 5.84 44.46
N ARG A 27 -26.61 7.14 44.64
CA ARG A 27 -25.36 7.63 45.24
C ARG A 27 -25.52 8.19 46.66
N ALA A 28 -26.75 8.35 47.16
CA ALA A 28 -27.04 8.99 48.44
C ALA A 28 -27.83 8.09 49.41
N GLY A 29 -27.11 7.27 50.18
CA GLY A 29 -27.63 6.72 51.43
C GLY A 29 -27.70 7.80 52.50
N GLY A 30 -28.77 8.60 52.52
CA GLY A 30 -28.97 9.68 53.50
C GLY A 30 -29.92 10.75 52.96
N ALA A 31 -30.92 11.13 53.75
CA ALA A 31 -32.02 11.98 53.28
C ALA A 31 -31.70 13.48 53.30
N SER A 32 -32.15 14.20 52.27
CA SER A 32 -32.75 15.54 52.43
C SER A 32 -33.83 15.74 51.36
N ALA A 33 -34.86 16.53 51.67
CA ALA A 33 -35.96 16.82 50.74
C ALA A 33 -35.55 17.92 49.75
N VAL A 34 -35.87 17.74 48.47
CA VAL A 34 -35.57 18.73 47.42
C VAL A 34 -36.60 19.86 47.46
N ASP A 35 -36.12 21.10 47.44
CA ASP A 35 -36.95 22.31 47.47
C ASP A 35 -37.65 22.55 46.12
N GLU A 36 -38.98 22.54 46.15
CA GLU A 36 -39.85 22.71 44.98
C GLU A 36 -39.77 24.14 44.38
N GLN A 37 -39.35 25.15 45.17
CA GLN A 37 -39.22 26.53 44.67
C GLN A 37 -38.05 26.66 43.67
N ALA A 38 -36.91 26.01 43.94
CA ALA A 38 -35.75 26.05 43.05
C ALA A 38 -36.06 25.45 41.67
N LEU A 39 -36.86 24.37 41.63
CA LEU A 39 -37.28 23.73 40.39
C LEU A 39 -38.20 24.62 39.56
N ARG A 40 -39.13 25.33 40.21
CA ARG A 40 -40.05 26.28 39.54
C ARG A 40 -39.32 27.52 39.02
N GLN A 41 -38.26 27.97 39.69
CA GLN A 41 -37.48 29.12 39.26
C GLN A 41 -36.69 28.83 37.96
N MET A 42 -35.99 27.69 37.88
CA MET A 42 -35.30 27.29 36.64
C MET A 42 -36.24 27.13 35.43
N LEU A 43 -37.46 26.62 35.66
CA LEU A 43 -38.51 26.52 34.63
C LEU A 43 -39.01 27.89 34.15
N ALA A 44 -39.11 28.87 35.04
CA ALA A 44 -39.50 30.24 34.67
C ALA A 44 -38.41 30.95 33.85
N GLU A 45 -37.14 30.76 34.21
CA GLU A 45 -36.00 31.36 33.51
C GLU A 45 -35.81 30.79 32.10
N THR A 46 -36.06 29.49 31.89
CA THR A 46 -36.04 28.89 30.53
C THR A 46 -37.18 29.38 29.64
N LEU A 47 -38.40 29.54 30.19
CA LEU A 47 -39.54 30.06 29.44
C LEU A 47 -39.40 31.55 29.06
N ALA A 48 -38.64 32.34 29.81
CA ALA A 48 -38.38 33.74 29.50
C ALA A 48 -37.40 33.94 28.32
N GLY A 49 -36.45 33.02 28.13
CA GLY A 49 -35.40 33.14 27.11
C GLY A 49 -35.89 33.09 25.66
N GLU A 50 -36.95 32.32 25.38
CA GLU A 50 -37.45 32.12 24.00
C GLU A 50 -38.32 33.28 23.46
N MET A 51 -38.78 34.20 24.31
CA MET A 51 -39.55 35.37 23.85
C MET A 51 -38.66 36.45 23.20
N ALA A 52 -37.34 36.44 23.45
CA ALA A 52 -36.41 37.48 22.99
C ALA A 52 -35.82 37.22 21.59
N SER A 53 -35.78 35.97 21.11
CA SER A 53 -35.06 35.59 19.88
C SER A 53 -35.90 35.70 18.59
N ARG A 54 -37.12 36.26 18.67
CA ARG A 54 -38.10 36.24 17.56
C ARG A 54 -38.28 37.55 16.81
N GLY A 55 -37.35 38.50 16.98
CA GLY A 55 -37.45 39.84 16.42
C GLY A 55 -36.14 40.36 15.82
N GLU A 56 -35.68 39.75 14.72
CA GLU A 56 -34.96 40.45 13.64
C GLU A 56 -34.80 39.52 12.41
N GLY A 57 -34.77 40.10 11.21
CA GLY A 57 -34.61 39.41 9.94
C GLY A 57 -34.32 40.40 8.81
N ARG A 58 -34.09 39.87 7.59
CA ARG A 58 -33.52 40.53 6.37
C ARG A 58 -31.99 40.42 6.26
N ASP A 59 -31.39 40.28 5.08
CA ASP A 59 -31.91 40.10 3.70
C ASP A 59 -30.82 39.45 2.80
N ALA A 60 -31.16 39.21 1.52
CA ALA A 60 -30.28 38.92 0.37
C ALA A 60 -29.76 37.46 0.18
N ASP A 61 -29.69 36.90 -1.04
CA ASP A 61 -30.44 37.23 -2.27
C ASP A 61 -30.45 36.03 -3.25
N LEU A 62 -31.41 35.99 -4.18
CA LEU A 62 -31.55 34.95 -5.22
C LEU A 62 -31.19 35.48 -6.61
N HIS A 63 -30.50 34.68 -7.43
CA HIS A 63 -30.51 34.87 -8.89
C HIS A 63 -30.44 33.55 -9.68
N VAL A 64 -31.15 33.50 -10.82
CA VAL A 64 -31.43 32.29 -11.60
C VAL A 64 -31.32 32.53 -13.11
N GLY A 65 -30.46 31.76 -13.79
CA GLY A 65 -30.49 31.44 -15.23
C GLY A 65 -30.09 32.53 -16.25
N PRO A 66 -30.19 32.28 -17.58
CA PRO A 66 -30.50 31.00 -18.25
C PRO A 66 -29.77 30.67 -19.61
N LYS A 67 -29.92 29.41 -20.09
CA LYS A 67 -30.05 28.90 -21.50
C LYS A 67 -28.92 28.95 -22.59
N GLY A 68 -28.76 27.79 -23.26
CA GLY A 68 -28.42 27.60 -24.72
C GLY A 68 -26.93 27.51 -25.09
N GLY A 69 -26.47 26.81 -26.15
CA GLY A 69 -27.12 25.88 -27.11
C GLY A 69 -26.21 25.55 -28.33
N ASP A 70 -26.26 24.30 -28.81
CA ASP A 70 -25.93 23.75 -30.16
C ASP A 70 -24.54 23.87 -30.86
N ALA A 71 -23.85 22.70 -30.94
CA ALA A 71 -23.54 21.86 -32.13
C ALA A 71 -22.62 22.26 -33.33
N GLN A 72 -22.03 21.21 -33.95
CA GLN A 72 -21.37 21.07 -35.29
C GLN A 72 -19.92 21.61 -35.49
N SER A 73 -19.04 21.11 -36.38
CA SER A 73 -18.72 19.75 -36.94
C SER A 73 -17.45 19.83 -37.87
N HIS A 74 -17.02 18.71 -38.51
CA HIS A 74 -15.90 18.51 -39.49
C HIS A 74 -14.54 18.04 -38.89
N GLU A 75 -14.10 16.77 -39.05
CA GLU A 75 -13.52 16.03 -40.22
C GLU A 75 -11.96 16.11 -40.26
N ALA A 76 -11.20 15.02 -40.03
CA ALA A 76 -10.79 13.91 -40.93
C ALA A 76 -9.38 14.17 -41.57
N ALA A 77 -8.46 13.22 -41.86
CA ALA A 77 -8.41 11.74 -41.82
C ALA A 77 -6.94 11.18 -41.79
N ALA A 78 -6.79 9.84 -41.69
CA ALA A 78 -5.68 8.95 -42.15
C ALA A 78 -4.25 9.12 -41.55
N SER A 79 -3.65 8.15 -40.83
CA SER A 79 -3.07 6.83 -41.23
C SER A 79 -1.76 6.95 -42.05
N GLN A 80 -0.70 6.12 -41.90
CA GLN A 80 -0.52 4.71 -41.50
C GLN A 80 0.86 4.46 -40.84
N PRO A 81 1.11 3.29 -40.23
CA PRO A 81 2.45 2.72 -40.09
C PRO A 81 2.59 1.36 -40.80
N GLU A 82 3.67 1.13 -41.55
CA GLU A 82 4.04 -0.21 -42.01
C GLU A 82 5.52 -0.54 -41.74
N SER A 83 5.73 -1.83 -41.48
CA SER A 83 7.00 -2.45 -41.12
C SER A 83 7.43 -3.47 -42.16
N ALA A 84 8.71 -3.86 -42.08
CA ALA A 84 9.22 -5.22 -42.32
C ALA A 84 10.06 -5.49 -43.59
N VAL A 85 11.30 -5.89 -43.30
CA VAL A 85 12.00 -7.08 -43.83
C VAL A 85 12.60 -7.03 -45.24
N GLN A 86 13.88 -7.45 -45.28
CA GLN A 86 14.75 -7.61 -46.45
C GLN A 86 14.44 -8.89 -47.23
N LEU A 87 14.83 -8.93 -48.52
CA LEU A 87 15.41 -10.08 -49.23
C LEU A 87 16.12 -9.57 -50.51
N PRO A 88 17.06 -10.33 -51.14
CA PRO A 88 18.29 -9.73 -51.67
C PRO A 88 18.41 -9.63 -53.20
N GLU A 89 19.44 -8.90 -53.60
CA GLU A 89 19.86 -8.61 -54.98
C GLU A 89 20.18 -9.83 -55.84
N ARG A 90 19.85 -9.75 -57.14
CA ARG A 90 20.64 -10.38 -58.21
C ARG A 90 20.83 -9.43 -59.39
N ARG A 91 22.02 -9.56 -59.99
CA ARG A 91 22.56 -8.85 -61.17
C ARG A 91 21.66 -9.10 -62.42
N HIS A 92 21.70 -8.33 -63.52
CA HIS A 92 22.87 -7.75 -64.20
C HIS A 92 22.48 -6.63 -65.20
N ALA A 93 23.44 -5.74 -65.46
CA ALA A 93 23.76 -5.10 -66.74
C ALA A 93 22.69 -4.27 -67.50
N ALA A 94 22.97 -2.97 -67.59
CA ALA A 94 22.73 -2.16 -68.79
C ALA A 94 24.07 -1.48 -69.17
N ALA A 95 24.36 -1.37 -70.47
CA ALA A 95 25.57 -0.74 -70.99
C ALA A 95 25.17 0.46 -71.86
N GLU A 96 25.88 1.58 -71.71
CA GLU A 96 25.72 2.77 -72.54
C GLU A 96 27.04 3.59 -72.54
N PRO A 97 27.24 4.61 -73.41
CA PRO A 97 28.05 4.37 -74.60
C PRO A 97 29.34 5.19 -74.66
N ARG A 98 30.16 4.93 -75.69
CA ARG A 98 31.36 5.72 -76.00
C ARG A 98 30.98 7.09 -76.56
N ALA A 99 31.57 8.15 -76.01
CA ALA A 99 31.72 9.44 -76.68
C ALA A 99 33.20 9.71 -76.91
N ASP A 100 33.58 9.87 -78.17
CA ASP A 100 34.91 10.33 -78.60
C ASP A 100 34.82 11.84 -78.85
N SER A 101 35.73 12.62 -78.28
CA SER A 101 35.77 14.07 -78.42
C SER A 101 37.21 14.55 -78.57
N GLY A 102 37.69 14.58 -79.82
CA GLY A 102 38.95 15.20 -80.21
C GLY A 102 38.90 16.74 -80.25
N GLU A 103 40.08 17.36 -80.23
CA GLU A 103 40.28 18.82 -80.22
C GLU A 103 40.08 19.53 -81.58
N SER A 104 40.02 20.86 -81.53
CA SER A 104 40.09 21.80 -82.67
C SER A 104 41.46 22.52 -82.67
N ALA A 105 41.99 23.15 -83.72
CA ALA A 105 41.45 23.62 -85.02
C ALA A 105 42.62 23.64 -86.06
N ALA A 106 42.71 24.37 -87.19
CA ALA A 106 41.88 25.35 -87.90
C ALA A 106 42.31 25.39 -89.40
N ARG A 107 41.52 26.02 -90.28
CA ARG A 107 41.97 26.58 -91.58
C ARG A 107 41.18 27.86 -91.94
N PRO A 108 41.78 28.88 -92.58
CA PRO A 108 41.10 30.12 -92.95
C PRO A 108 40.62 30.17 -94.42
N ALA A 109 39.75 31.14 -94.72
CA ALA A 109 39.28 31.56 -96.05
C ALA A 109 40.31 32.52 -96.73
N GLU A 110 40.14 33.14 -97.91
CA GLU A 110 39.00 33.39 -98.82
C GLU A 110 39.55 33.82 -100.21
N GLY A 111 38.71 34.04 -101.24
CA GLY A 111 39.13 34.75 -102.46
C GLY A 111 38.30 34.49 -103.73
N VAL A 112 37.62 35.51 -104.23
CA VAL A 112 36.83 35.54 -105.48
C VAL A 112 37.28 36.76 -106.29
N ASP A 113 37.19 36.72 -107.62
CA ASP A 113 37.14 37.97 -108.40
C ASP A 113 36.32 37.84 -109.70
N ALA A 114 35.61 38.92 -110.06
CA ALA A 114 34.78 39.00 -111.26
C ALA A 114 34.66 40.44 -111.77
N ALA A 115 34.91 40.66 -113.07
CA ALA A 115 34.76 41.98 -113.70
C ALA A 115 34.28 41.88 -115.15
N GLY A 116 33.29 42.70 -115.51
CA GLY A 116 32.95 43.05 -116.90
C GLY A 116 31.93 42.16 -117.61
N MET A 117 30.64 42.22 -117.25
CA MET A 117 29.54 41.73 -118.08
C MET A 117 28.28 42.60 -117.97
N ASP A 118 27.70 42.95 -119.12
CA ASP A 118 26.41 43.64 -119.21
C ASP A 118 25.27 42.82 -118.58
N ASP A 119 24.26 43.53 -118.02
CA ASP A 119 23.19 43.00 -117.17
C ASP A 119 22.49 41.73 -117.71
N ALA A 120 22.32 41.61 -119.04
CA ALA A 120 21.64 40.48 -119.65
C ALA A 120 22.31 39.11 -119.35
N ARG A 121 23.64 39.08 -119.16
CA ARG A 121 24.40 37.85 -118.94
C ARG A 121 24.43 37.41 -117.47
N LEU A 122 24.32 38.38 -116.56
CA LEU A 122 24.11 38.16 -115.13
C LEU A 122 22.76 37.47 -114.83
N GLN A 123 21.74 37.72 -115.66
CA GLN A 123 20.43 37.07 -115.56
C GLN A 123 20.54 35.55 -115.82
N GLN A 124 21.21 35.14 -116.91
CA GLN A 124 21.40 33.72 -117.25
C GLN A 124 22.22 32.95 -116.19
N LEU A 125 23.28 33.57 -115.65
CA LEU A 125 24.08 32.97 -114.58
C LEU A 125 23.25 32.72 -113.31
N ARG A 126 22.33 33.63 -112.97
CA ARG A 126 21.40 33.45 -111.84
C ARG A 126 20.43 32.29 -112.06
N ASP A 127 19.93 32.10 -113.28
CA ASP A 127 18.97 31.02 -113.56
C ASP A 127 19.65 29.64 -113.66
N ALA A 128 20.89 29.56 -114.15
CA ALA A 128 21.69 28.34 -114.06
C ALA A 128 22.00 27.95 -112.60
N ALA A 129 22.45 28.91 -111.78
CA ALA A 129 22.72 28.68 -110.36
C ALA A 129 21.47 28.26 -109.57
N ARG A 130 20.28 28.76 -109.95
CA ARG A 130 19.00 28.32 -109.37
C ARG A 130 18.70 26.85 -109.66
N ALA A 131 18.96 26.38 -110.89
CA ALA A 131 18.69 24.99 -111.27
C ALA A 131 19.59 23.99 -110.51
N GLU A 132 20.87 24.32 -110.32
CA GLU A 132 21.81 23.46 -109.58
C GLU A 132 21.49 23.39 -108.08
N VAL A 133 21.13 24.53 -107.47
CA VAL A 133 20.71 24.59 -106.06
C VAL A 133 19.41 23.81 -105.82
N GLU A 134 18.46 23.83 -106.76
CA GLU A 134 17.26 23.00 -106.67
C GLU A 134 17.57 21.49 -106.76
N ASP A 135 18.58 21.07 -107.54
CA ASP A 135 18.94 19.64 -107.60
C ASP A 135 19.65 19.15 -106.33
N ILE A 136 20.51 19.96 -105.73
CA ILE A 136 21.12 19.68 -104.41
C ILE A 136 20.03 19.59 -103.34
N ARG A 137 19.06 20.53 -103.34
CA ARG A 137 17.89 20.49 -102.45
C ARG A 137 17.05 19.23 -102.64
N ARG A 138 16.88 18.76 -103.88
CA ARG A 138 16.13 17.56 -104.21
C ARG A 138 16.76 16.30 -103.60
N ARG A 139 18.09 16.15 -103.71
CA ARG A 139 18.81 14.99 -103.13
C ARG A 139 18.81 15.04 -101.59
N ALA A 140 19.13 16.21 -101.02
CA ALA A 140 19.11 16.40 -99.56
C ALA A 140 17.73 16.17 -98.93
N ARG A 141 16.63 16.43 -99.67
CA ARG A 141 15.27 16.07 -99.25
C ARG A 141 15.05 14.55 -99.28
N ALA A 142 15.45 13.86 -100.35
CA ALA A 142 15.29 12.41 -100.47
C ALA A 142 16.04 11.64 -99.37
N ASP A 143 17.29 12.02 -99.06
CA ASP A 143 18.07 11.37 -98.00
C ASP A 143 17.47 11.64 -96.60
N ALA A 144 16.99 12.87 -96.36
CA ALA A 144 16.29 13.23 -95.13
C ALA A 144 14.92 12.54 -95.00
N GLU A 145 14.22 12.28 -96.10
CA GLU A 145 12.97 11.49 -96.13
C GLU A 145 13.23 10.01 -95.83
N ALA A 146 14.32 9.43 -96.36
CA ALA A 146 14.72 8.06 -96.06
C ALA A 146 15.08 7.86 -94.57
N GLN A 147 15.93 8.71 -93.99
CA GLN A 147 16.25 8.63 -92.56
C GLN A 147 15.03 8.87 -91.66
N ARG A 148 14.11 9.75 -92.07
CA ARG A 148 12.84 9.95 -91.34
C ARG A 148 11.95 8.72 -91.37
N ALA A 149 11.93 7.97 -92.48
CA ALA A 149 11.17 6.73 -92.59
C ALA A 149 11.74 5.63 -91.68
N GLU A 150 13.06 5.46 -91.65
CA GLU A 150 13.75 4.48 -90.79
C GLU A 150 13.52 4.79 -89.30
N ILE A 151 13.75 6.03 -88.87
CA ILE A 151 13.50 6.48 -87.49
C ILE A 151 12.01 6.37 -87.12
N ALA A 152 11.09 6.60 -88.06
CA ALA A 152 9.67 6.41 -87.81
C ALA A 152 9.31 4.93 -87.61
N GLN A 153 9.97 4.02 -88.34
CA GLN A 153 9.72 2.58 -88.25
C GLN A 153 10.28 1.98 -86.95
N GLU A 154 11.47 2.39 -86.51
CA GLU A 154 12.00 2.01 -85.18
C GLU A 154 11.14 2.57 -84.04
N ARG A 155 10.70 3.84 -84.15
CA ARG A 155 9.79 4.45 -83.16
C ARG A 155 8.43 3.76 -83.10
N ALA A 156 7.90 3.28 -84.22
CA ALA A 156 6.67 2.49 -84.23
C ALA A 156 6.88 1.15 -83.49
N ALA A 157 7.95 0.41 -83.79
CA ALA A 157 8.25 -0.85 -83.10
C ALA A 157 8.47 -0.68 -81.59
N ILE A 158 9.13 0.41 -81.16
CA ILE A 158 9.29 0.74 -79.74
C ILE A 158 7.96 1.13 -79.09
N ALA A 159 7.10 1.87 -79.80
CA ALA A 159 5.77 2.25 -79.31
C ALA A 159 4.85 1.03 -79.14
N ASP A 160 4.85 0.10 -80.10
CA ASP A 160 4.05 -1.13 -80.04
C ASP A 160 4.53 -2.04 -78.88
N ALA A 161 5.84 -2.18 -78.69
CA ALA A 161 6.41 -2.92 -77.56
C ALA A 161 6.09 -2.25 -76.20
N ALA A 162 6.15 -0.92 -76.12
CA ALA A 162 5.77 -0.17 -74.92
C ALA A 162 4.28 -0.28 -74.60
N ALA A 163 3.41 -0.30 -75.62
CA ALA A 163 1.98 -0.51 -75.47
C ALA A 163 1.66 -1.91 -74.93
N ALA A 164 2.29 -2.96 -75.48
CA ALA A 164 2.12 -4.33 -74.97
C ALA A 164 2.55 -4.48 -73.50
N VAL A 165 3.68 -3.88 -73.11
CA VAL A 165 4.13 -3.88 -71.71
C VAL A 165 3.18 -3.08 -70.80
N ALA A 166 2.60 -1.98 -71.29
CA ALA A 166 1.62 -1.20 -70.53
C ALA A 166 0.31 -1.99 -70.33
N ASP A 167 -0.17 -2.72 -71.33
CA ASP A 167 -1.36 -3.56 -71.22
C ASP A 167 -1.16 -4.74 -70.25
N ASP A 168 -0.01 -5.43 -70.29
CA ASP A 168 0.34 -6.47 -69.31
C ASP A 168 0.44 -5.90 -67.88
N GLN A 169 1.02 -4.71 -67.70
CA GLN A 169 1.07 -4.04 -66.40
C GLN A 169 -0.32 -3.64 -65.89
N ASN A 170 -1.20 -3.16 -66.77
CA ASN A 170 -2.58 -2.83 -66.44
C ASN A 170 -3.40 -4.08 -66.07
N ALA A 171 -3.20 -5.19 -66.78
CA ALA A 171 -3.83 -6.47 -66.45
C ALA A 171 -3.39 -7.01 -65.08
N LEU A 172 -2.08 -6.99 -64.79
CA LEU A 172 -1.54 -7.39 -63.49
C LEU A 172 -1.99 -6.46 -62.35
N ALA A 173 -2.12 -5.15 -62.59
CA ALA A 173 -2.68 -4.22 -61.63
C ALA A 173 -4.15 -4.55 -61.33
N ALA A 174 -4.97 -4.78 -62.36
CA ALA A 174 -6.38 -5.13 -62.21
C ALA A 174 -6.60 -6.44 -61.44
N ASP A 175 -5.80 -7.49 -61.71
CA ASP A 175 -5.90 -8.76 -60.98
C ASP A 175 -5.37 -8.65 -59.54
N ARG A 176 -4.33 -7.86 -59.29
CA ARG A 176 -3.89 -7.55 -57.92
C ARG A 176 -4.96 -6.81 -57.12
N ASP A 177 -5.65 -5.87 -57.75
CA ASP A 177 -6.69 -5.08 -57.09
C ASP A 177 -7.96 -5.91 -56.86
N ARG A 178 -8.31 -6.83 -57.77
CA ARG A 178 -9.33 -7.89 -57.53
C ARG A 178 -8.97 -8.77 -56.34
N LEU A 179 -7.76 -9.34 -56.30
CA LEU A 179 -7.29 -10.15 -55.19
C LEU A 179 -7.26 -9.38 -53.86
N ARG A 180 -7.03 -8.07 -53.89
CA ARG A 180 -7.12 -7.19 -52.70
C ARG A 180 -8.56 -7.06 -52.22
N VAL A 181 -9.53 -6.90 -53.12
CA VAL A 181 -10.97 -6.85 -52.80
C VAL A 181 -11.44 -8.21 -52.27
N ASP A 182 -11.16 -9.31 -52.97
CA ASP A 182 -11.56 -10.67 -52.55
C ASP A 182 -10.98 -11.03 -51.18
N ARG A 183 -9.72 -10.66 -50.90
CA ARG A 183 -9.08 -10.87 -49.60
C ARG A 183 -9.71 -10.00 -48.51
N ALA A 184 -10.14 -8.79 -48.81
CA ALA A 184 -10.89 -7.93 -47.88
C ALA A 184 -12.30 -8.48 -47.61
N ASP A 185 -12.97 -9.04 -48.62
CA ASP A 185 -14.29 -9.66 -48.48
C ASP A 185 -14.21 -10.96 -47.68
N LEU A 186 -13.21 -11.81 -47.92
CA LEU A 186 -12.95 -13.01 -47.10
C LEU A 186 -12.56 -12.64 -45.66
N ALA A 187 -11.83 -11.54 -45.44
CA ALA A 187 -11.54 -11.06 -44.10
C ALA A 187 -12.81 -10.57 -43.38
N ARG A 188 -13.68 -9.82 -44.07
CA ARG A 188 -15.00 -9.40 -43.55
C ARG A 188 -15.89 -10.59 -43.23
N GLN A 189 -16.03 -11.55 -44.13
CA GLN A 189 -16.82 -12.77 -43.90
C GLN A 189 -16.31 -13.60 -42.71
N ARG A 190 -14.98 -13.66 -42.50
CA ARG A 190 -14.38 -14.34 -41.34
C ARG A 190 -14.63 -13.59 -40.03
N ALA A 191 -14.61 -12.25 -40.04
CA ALA A 191 -14.98 -11.44 -38.88
C ALA A 191 -16.48 -11.63 -38.55
N ASP A 192 -17.37 -11.48 -39.53
CA ASP A 192 -18.82 -11.72 -39.40
C ASP A 192 -19.14 -13.12 -38.85
N LEU A 193 -18.37 -14.15 -39.25
CA LEU A 193 -18.54 -15.51 -38.75
C LEU A 193 -18.04 -15.66 -37.31
N ALA A 194 -16.87 -15.10 -36.97
CA ALA A 194 -16.34 -15.11 -35.60
C ALA A 194 -17.27 -14.37 -34.63
N ASP A 195 -17.83 -13.22 -35.03
CA ASP A 195 -18.80 -12.45 -34.25
C ASP A 195 -20.10 -13.24 -34.03
N ARG A 196 -20.57 -13.97 -35.06
CA ARG A 196 -21.75 -14.86 -34.95
C ARG A 196 -21.47 -16.08 -34.08
N GLU A 197 -20.29 -16.69 -34.17
CA GLU A 197 -19.89 -17.80 -33.30
C GLU A 197 -19.77 -17.35 -31.84
N GLY A 198 -19.18 -16.18 -31.58
CA GLY A 198 -19.16 -15.55 -30.26
C GLY A 198 -20.56 -15.29 -29.71
N ALA A 199 -21.43 -14.63 -30.49
CA ALA A 199 -22.81 -14.36 -30.08
C ALA A 199 -23.64 -15.65 -29.85
N LEU A 200 -23.36 -16.73 -30.61
CA LEU A 200 -23.98 -18.04 -30.38
C LEU A 200 -23.44 -18.72 -29.11
N GLN A 201 -22.14 -18.65 -28.83
CA GLN A 201 -21.55 -19.15 -27.59
C GLN A 201 -22.09 -18.39 -26.36
N GLU A 202 -22.14 -17.06 -26.41
CA GLU A 202 -22.74 -16.23 -25.35
C GLU A 202 -24.21 -16.59 -25.12
N ARG A 203 -24.99 -16.72 -26.20
CA ARG A 203 -26.41 -17.12 -26.12
C ARG A 203 -26.59 -18.54 -25.56
N THR A 204 -25.69 -19.46 -25.90
CA THR A 204 -25.72 -20.84 -25.40
C THR A 204 -25.40 -20.84 -23.90
N ALA A 205 -24.31 -20.19 -23.48
CA ALA A 205 -23.95 -20.02 -22.08
C ALA A 205 -25.00 -19.23 -21.26
N ALA A 206 -25.82 -18.39 -21.89
CA ALA A 206 -26.95 -17.72 -21.26
C ALA A 206 -28.18 -18.64 -21.11
N VAL A 207 -28.42 -19.54 -22.08
CA VAL A 207 -29.46 -20.58 -21.98
C VAL A 207 -29.07 -21.62 -20.93
N ASP A 208 -27.82 -22.08 -20.91
CA ASP A 208 -27.33 -23.06 -19.93
C ASP A 208 -27.40 -22.51 -18.50
N ARG A 209 -26.96 -21.26 -18.28
CA ARG A 209 -27.16 -20.57 -16.99
C ARG A 209 -28.62 -20.50 -16.60
N ARG A 210 -29.50 -20.07 -17.52
CA ARG A 210 -30.93 -20.00 -17.27
C ARG A 210 -31.58 -21.37 -17.01
N GLN A 211 -31.04 -22.45 -17.57
CA GLN A 211 -31.50 -23.81 -17.30
C GLN A 211 -31.10 -24.23 -15.87
N VAL A 212 -29.86 -23.98 -15.46
CA VAL A 212 -29.42 -24.20 -14.07
C VAL A 212 -30.23 -23.35 -13.08
N ASP A 213 -30.48 -22.07 -13.39
CA ASP A 213 -31.32 -21.19 -12.57
C ASP A 213 -32.76 -21.71 -12.46
N LEU A 214 -33.33 -22.25 -13.55
CA LEU A 214 -34.68 -22.84 -13.57
C LEU A 214 -34.76 -24.16 -12.80
N ASP A 215 -33.74 -25.02 -12.90
CA ASP A 215 -33.70 -26.28 -12.16
C ASP A 215 -33.47 -26.05 -10.66
N ALA A 216 -32.64 -25.06 -10.29
CA ALA A 216 -32.51 -24.58 -8.92
C ALA A 216 -33.84 -24.00 -8.39
N ALA A 217 -34.46 -23.05 -9.11
CA ALA A 217 -35.74 -22.48 -8.72
C ALA A 217 -36.88 -23.53 -8.66
N ARG A 218 -36.78 -24.62 -9.42
CA ARG A 218 -37.72 -25.75 -9.37
C ARG A 218 -37.49 -26.61 -8.12
N SER A 219 -36.23 -26.87 -7.75
CA SER A 219 -35.87 -27.51 -6.49
C SER A 219 -36.35 -26.67 -5.30
N ASP A 220 -36.08 -25.36 -5.32
CA ASP A 220 -36.54 -24.42 -4.30
C ASP A 220 -38.06 -24.39 -4.20
N LEU A 221 -38.79 -24.38 -5.33
CA LEU A 221 -40.26 -24.47 -5.33
C LEU A 221 -40.78 -25.81 -4.77
N GLU A 222 -40.05 -26.91 -4.95
CA GLU A 222 -40.41 -28.21 -4.37
C GLU A 222 -40.17 -28.24 -2.87
N THR A 223 -39.05 -27.69 -2.38
CA THR A 223 -38.79 -27.47 -0.95
C THR A 223 -39.83 -26.54 -0.33
N ILE A 224 -40.07 -25.36 -0.91
CA ILE A 224 -41.10 -24.39 -0.47
C ILE A 224 -42.48 -25.05 -0.46
N ARG A 225 -42.79 -25.95 -1.41
CA ARG A 225 -44.06 -26.67 -1.43
C ARG A 225 -44.15 -27.67 -0.27
N ILE A 226 -43.10 -28.44 0.01
CA ILE A 226 -43.04 -29.37 1.14
C ILE A 226 -43.17 -28.59 2.46
N ASP A 227 -42.41 -27.50 2.61
CA ASP A 227 -42.46 -26.62 3.78
C ASP A 227 -43.83 -25.94 3.92
N LEU A 228 -44.50 -25.58 2.82
CA LEU A 228 -45.85 -25.03 2.83
C LEU A 228 -46.91 -26.09 3.17
N GLU A 229 -46.74 -27.34 2.72
CA GLU A 229 -47.61 -28.46 3.10
C GLU A 229 -47.42 -28.81 4.59
N ALA A 230 -46.19 -28.85 5.10
CA ALA A 230 -45.88 -28.97 6.52
C ALA A 230 -46.46 -27.80 7.34
N SER A 231 -46.18 -26.56 6.92
CA SER A 231 -46.73 -25.34 7.54
C SER A 231 -48.26 -25.29 7.51
N ARG A 232 -48.91 -25.89 6.50
CA ARG A 232 -50.38 -26.01 6.44
C ARG A 232 -50.91 -27.03 7.46
N VAL A 233 -50.20 -28.13 7.69
CA VAL A 233 -50.54 -29.11 8.73
C VAL A 233 -50.32 -28.49 10.11
N GLU A 234 -49.19 -27.82 10.34
CA GLU A 234 -48.94 -27.06 11.57
C GLU A 234 -49.97 -25.96 11.78
N LEU A 235 -50.32 -25.18 10.74
CA LEU A 235 -51.36 -24.16 10.80
C LEU A 235 -52.75 -24.76 11.05
N ALA A 236 -53.03 -25.98 10.57
CA ALA A 236 -54.28 -26.68 10.87
C ALA A 236 -54.33 -27.09 12.35
N HIS A 237 -53.28 -27.72 12.88
CA HIS A 237 -53.15 -28.05 14.29
C HIS A 237 -53.17 -26.80 15.19
N ALA A 238 -52.47 -25.73 14.81
CA ALA A 238 -52.49 -24.46 15.50
C ALA A 238 -53.86 -23.77 15.41
N ARG A 239 -54.64 -23.96 14.32
CA ARG A 239 -56.02 -23.48 14.21
C ARG A 239 -56.99 -24.27 15.07
N GLU A 240 -56.80 -25.58 15.22
CA GLU A 240 -57.57 -26.43 16.15
C GLU A 240 -57.22 -26.11 17.60
N ALA A 241 -55.93 -25.98 17.93
CA ALA A 241 -55.45 -25.53 19.23
C ALA A 241 -55.99 -24.12 19.55
N HIS A 242 -55.81 -23.14 18.66
CA HIS A 242 -56.41 -21.81 18.82
C HIS A 242 -57.95 -21.82 18.77
N ALA A 243 -58.61 -22.84 18.21
CA ALA A 243 -60.07 -22.96 18.30
C ALA A 243 -60.49 -23.44 19.70
N ALA A 244 -59.82 -24.45 20.24
CA ALA A 244 -59.99 -24.92 21.60
C ALA A 244 -59.65 -23.82 22.63
N GLU A 245 -58.52 -23.13 22.44
CA GLU A 245 -58.15 -21.95 23.23
C GLU A 245 -59.16 -20.84 23.07
N ARG A 246 -59.60 -20.45 21.85
CA ARG A 246 -60.67 -19.45 21.69
C ARG A 246 -61.97 -19.88 22.34
N GLN A 247 -62.29 -21.16 22.41
CA GLN A 247 -63.51 -21.66 23.04
C GLN A 247 -63.39 -21.64 24.57
N ALA A 248 -62.22 -21.95 25.13
CA ALA A 248 -61.89 -21.77 26.55
C ALA A 248 -61.80 -20.28 26.93
N GLU A 249 -61.24 -19.45 26.06
CA GLU A 249 -61.07 -18.01 26.23
C GLU A 249 -62.40 -17.28 26.07
N LEU A 250 -63.30 -17.71 25.19
CA LEU A 250 -64.68 -17.23 25.15
C LEU A 250 -65.45 -17.65 26.41
N ALA A 251 -65.19 -18.84 26.98
CA ALA A 251 -65.75 -19.24 28.28
C ALA A 251 -65.19 -18.39 29.44
N ARG A 252 -63.91 -17.99 29.37
CA ARG A 252 -63.26 -17.08 30.32
C ARG A 252 -63.79 -15.65 30.18
N ILE A 253 -63.78 -15.08 28.99
CA ILE A 253 -64.29 -13.72 28.69
C ILE A 253 -65.78 -13.58 29.02
N SER A 254 -66.59 -14.62 28.79
CA SER A 254 -68.01 -14.62 29.21
C SER A 254 -68.24 -14.76 30.72
N SER A 255 -67.18 -15.01 31.51
CA SER A 255 -67.21 -15.03 32.98
C SER A 255 -66.40 -13.89 33.64
N LEU A 256 -65.67 -13.08 32.86
CA LEU A 256 -65.01 -11.86 33.35
C LEU A 256 -65.99 -10.70 33.51
N THR A 257 -65.82 -9.92 34.58
CA THR A 257 -66.48 -8.62 34.74
C THR A 257 -65.75 -7.52 33.94
N VAL A 258 -66.44 -6.40 33.70
CA VAL A 258 -65.90 -5.27 32.92
C VAL A 258 -64.61 -4.68 33.54
N GLU A 259 -64.48 -4.70 34.87
CA GLU A 259 -63.27 -4.24 35.56
C GLU A 259 -62.11 -5.22 35.39
N GLU A 260 -62.36 -6.54 35.49
CA GLU A 260 -61.31 -7.56 35.33
C GLU A 260 -60.77 -7.59 33.89
N ALA A 261 -61.67 -7.55 32.89
CA ALA A 261 -61.28 -7.45 31.47
C ALA A 261 -60.46 -6.19 31.17
N ARG A 262 -60.73 -5.07 31.88
CA ARG A 262 -59.99 -3.81 31.74
C ARG A 262 -58.60 -3.89 32.38
N ALA A 263 -58.49 -4.50 33.56
CA ALA A 263 -57.22 -4.71 34.24
C ALA A 263 -56.29 -5.63 33.43
N GLU A 264 -56.85 -6.68 32.82
CA GLU A 264 -56.09 -7.61 31.98
C GLU A 264 -55.62 -6.96 30.68
N LEU A 265 -56.47 -6.18 30.00
CA LEU A 265 -56.08 -5.38 28.84
C LEU A 265 -54.94 -4.41 29.16
N LEU A 266 -55.03 -3.68 30.27
CA LEU A 266 -53.96 -2.79 30.73
C LEU A 266 -52.65 -3.54 30.96
N THR A 267 -52.69 -4.69 31.65
CA THR A 267 -51.51 -5.52 31.94
C THR A 267 -50.85 -6.04 30.65
N GLY A 268 -51.64 -6.57 29.72
CA GLY A 268 -51.12 -7.05 28.43
C GLY A 268 -50.52 -5.93 27.56
N GLN A 269 -51.06 -4.71 27.68
CA GLN A 269 -50.58 -3.53 26.97
C GLN A 269 -49.31 -2.94 27.63
N GLU A 270 -49.19 -2.98 28.95
CA GLU A 270 -47.95 -2.70 29.69
C GLU A 270 -46.83 -3.67 29.29
N ASP A 271 -47.09 -4.96 29.18
CA ASP A 271 -46.09 -5.95 28.77
C ASP A 271 -45.72 -5.87 27.28
N ALA A 272 -46.63 -5.41 26.41
CA ALA A 272 -46.28 -5.04 25.04
C ALA A 272 -45.32 -3.83 25.02
N VAL A 273 -45.69 -2.73 25.69
CA VAL A 273 -44.85 -1.52 25.79
C VAL A 273 -43.49 -1.81 26.44
N ARG A 274 -43.43 -2.67 27.46
CA ARG A 274 -42.19 -3.11 28.11
C ARG A 274 -41.27 -3.87 27.14
N ARG A 275 -41.82 -4.72 26.28
CA ARG A 275 -41.05 -5.45 25.25
C ARG A 275 -40.53 -4.50 24.17
N ASP A 276 -41.37 -3.60 23.66
CA ASP A 276 -40.98 -2.63 22.64
C ASP A 276 -39.92 -1.65 23.19
N ALA A 277 -40.06 -1.20 24.44
CA ALA A 277 -39.06 -0.40 25.12
C ALA A 277 -37.72 -1.15 25.28
N ALA A 278 -37.74 -2.44 25.64
CA ALA A 278 -36.52 -3.25 25.76
C ALA A 278 -35.82 -3.45 24.40
N LEU A 279 -36.57 -3.62 23.31
CA LEU A 279 -36.02 -3.68 21.95
C LEU A 279 -35.45 -2.32 21.52
N MET A 280 -36.15 -1.22 21.83
CA MET A 280 -35.68 0.14 21.54
C MET A 280 -34.40 0.49 22.31
N ILE A 281 -34.30 0.14 23.60
CA ILE A 281 -33.10 0.30 24.42
C ILE A 281 -31.93 -0.46 23.79
N ARG A 282 -32.09 -1.76 23.50
CA ARG A 282 -31.03 -2.58 22.86
C ARG A 282 -30.59 -2.02 21.50
N ARG A 283 -31.53 -1.49 20.71
CA ARG A 283 -31.21 -0.84 19.43
C ARG A 283 -30.38 0.43 19.65
N ILE A 284 -30.79 1.31 20.58
CA ILE A 284 -30.05 2.53 20.92
C ILE A 284 -28.65 2.20 21.47
N GLU A 285 -28.52 1.21 22.34
CA GLU A 285 -27.24 0.74 22.86
C GLU A 285 -26.32 0.22 21.75
N SER A 286 -26.85 -0.57 20.82
CA SER A 286 -26.10 -1.10 19.66
C SER A 286 -25.68 -0.01 18.68
N GLU A 287 -26.58 0.93 18.37
CA GLU A 287 -26.29 2.11 17.55
C GLU A 287 -25.21 2.97 18.22
N ALA A 288 -25.37 3.32 19.50
CA ALA A 288 -24.40 4.08 20.27
C ALA A 288 -23.03 3.39 20.34
N GLN A 289 -22.97 2.08 20.58
CA GLN A 289 -21.72 1.32 20.61
C GLN A 289 -21.05 1.25 19.23
N THR A 290 -21.84 1.20 18.15
CA THR A 290 -21.33 1.22 16.77
C THR A 290 -20.75 2.60 16.42
N THR A 291 -21.48 3.68 16.71
CA THR A 291 -21.00 5.05 16.52
C THR A 291 -19.78 5.36 17.38
N ALA A 292 -19.73 4.89 18.63
CA ALA A 292 -18.57 5.02 19.51
C ALA A 292 -17.33 4.31 18.93
N LYS A 293 -17.48 3.07 18.43
CA LYS A 293 -16.39 2.34 17.75
C LYS A 293 -15.90 3.07 16.49
N GLN A 294 -16.80 3.66 15.71
CA GLN A 294 -16.43 4.46 14.53
C GLN A 294 -15.66 5.73 14.93
N ARG A 295 -16.15 6.47 15.93
CA ARG A 295 -15.51 7.70 16.42
C ARG A 295 -14.16 7.44 17.08
N ALA A 296 -14.02 6.37 17.87
CA ALA A 296 -12.74 5.96 18.45
C ALA A 296 -11.70 5.63 17.36
N ARG A 297 -12.10 4.90 16.31
CA ARG A 297 -11.23 4.63 15.15
C ARG A 297 -10.82 5.90 14.42
N ALA A 298 -11.72 6.87 14.27
CA ALA A 298 -11.40 8.16 13.66
C ALA A 298 -10.38 8.93 14.50
N ILE A 299 -10.58 9.06 15.83
CA ILE A 299 -9.65 9.75 16.73
C ILE A 299 -8.25 9.14 16.67
N VAL A 300 -8.13 7.80 16.72
CA VAL A 300 -6.84 7.10 16.62
C VAL A 300 -6.20 7.30 15.24
N ALA A 301 -6.98 7.23 14.16
CA ALA A 301 -6.48 7.45 12.80
C ALA A 301 -5.97 8.88 12.59
N ASP A 302 -6.71 9.89 13.03
CA ASP A 302 -6.31 11.31 12.99
C ASP A 302 -5.05 11.56 13.84
N ALA A 303 -4.98 10.99 15.04
CA ALA A 303 -3.81 11.11 15.91
C ALA A 303 -2.55 10.49 15.26
N ILE A 304 -2.66 9.31 14.65
CA ILE A 304 -1.54 8.67 13.94
C ILE A 304 -1.15 9.49 12.69
N GLN A 305 -2.11 9.93 11.88
CA GLN A 305 -1.83 10.68 10.65
C GLN A 305 -1.10 12.01 10.90
N ARG A 306 -1.43 12.70 12.01
CA ARG A 306 -0.81 13.98 12.37
C ARG A 306 0.60 13.83 12.98
N VAL A 307 0.98 12.63 13.44
CA VAL A 307 2.29 12.33 14.07
C VAL A 307 3.14 11.41 13.17
N ALA A 308 2.93 11.48 11.85
CA ALA A 308 3.69 10.70 10.88
C ALA A 308 5.18 11.16 10.83
N SER A 309 6.03 10.46 11.58
CA SER A 309 7.47 10.68 11.67
C SER A 309 8.26 9.47 11.15
N ASP A 310 9.30 9.73 10.35
CA ASP A 310 10.22 8.71 9.86
C ASP A 310 11.21 8.26 10.96
N GLN A 311 10.79 7.35 11.83
CA GLN A 311 11.66 6.74 12.84
C GLN A 311 12.39 5.52 12.26
N THR A 312 13.70 5.66 12.05
CA THR A 312 14.55 4.60 11.48
C THR A 312 14.92 3.55 12.52
N SER A 313 14.84 2.27 12.15
CA SER A 313 15.24 1.17 13.04
C SER A 313 16.77 1.14 13.22
N GLN A 314 17.23 1.21 14.47
CA GLN A 314 18.66 1.24 14.83
C GLN A 314 19.15 -0.17 15.19
N SER A 315 20.42 -0.47 14.84
CA SER A 315 21.05 -1.76 15.14
C SER A 315 21.54 -1.81 16.59
N VAL A 316 21.45 -2.99 17.22
CA VAL A 316 21.98 -3.24 18.57
C VAL A 316 23.52 -3.38 18.56
N VAL A 317 24.15 -3.49 17.38
CA VAL A 317 25.61 -3.57 17.22
C VAL A 317 26.14 -2.30 16.54
N THR A 318 27.11 -1.66 17.19
CA THR A 318 27.84 -0.53 16.63
C THR A 318 29.03 -1.05 15.83
N VAL A 319 28.93 -0.97 14.50
CA VAL A 319 30.04 -1.27 13.58
C VAL A 319 30.83 0.01 13.36
N LEU A 320 32.13 0.00 13.66
CA LEU A 320 33.04 1.10 13.35
C LEU A 320 33.87 0.72 12.11
N GLN A 321 33.79 1.55 11.07
CA GLN A 321 34.58 1.39 9.85
C GLN A 321 35.97 2.02 10.04
N LEU A 322 37.02 1.31 9.65
CA LEU A 322 38.40 1.72 9.76
C LEU A 322 38.93 2.20 8.40
N PRO A 323 39.69 3.31 8.32
CA PRO A 323 40.33 3.76 7.09
C PRO A 323 41.37 2.80 6.48
N SER A 324 41.85 1.80 7.23
CA SER A 324 42.73 0.72 6.74
C SER A 324 42.95 -0.35 7.82
N ASP A 325 43.32 -1.57 7.40
CA ASP A 325 43.66 -2.66 8.32
C ASP A 325 44.95 -2.43 9.15
N ASP A 326 45.84 -1.49 8.79
CA ASP A 326 46.97 -1.11 9.66
C ASP A 326 46.47 -0.53 10.99
N LEU A 327 45.36 0.23 10.97
CA LEU A 327 44.73 0.75 12.18
C LEU A 327 44.16 -0.38 13.04
N LYS A 328 43.63 -1.45 12.45
CA LYS A 328 43.18 -2.67 13.16
C LYS A 328 44.35 -3.26 13.98
N GLY A 329 45.54 -3.33 13.40
CA GLY A 329 46.77 -3.74 14.10
C GLY A 329 47.18 -2.79 15.25
N ARG A 330 47.00 -1.47 15.09
CA ARG A 330 47.28 -0.48 16.15
C ARG A 330 46.26 -0.51 17.30
N ILE A 331 44.99 -0.79 17.00
CA ILE A 331 43.91 -0.96 17.99
C ILE A 331 44.22 -2.14 18.90
N ILE A 332 44.64 -3.28 18.34
CA ILE A 332 45.12 -4.43 19.13
C ILE A 332 46.38 -4.05 19.92
N GLY A 333 47.37 -3.50 19.23
CA GLY A 333 48.70 -3.23 19.79
C GLY A 333 49.51 -4.51 20.07
N ARG A 334 50.76 -4.35 20.50
CA ARG A 334 51.62 -5.50 20.84
C ARG A 334 50.99 -6.29 21.99
N GLU A 335 50.82 -7.61 21.80
CA GLU A 335 50.24 -8.54 22.77
C GLU A 335 48.82 -8.18 23.26
N GLY A 336 48.07 -7.39 22.47
CA GLY A 336 46.75 -6.91 22.89
C GLY A 336 46.80 -5.81 23.97
N ARG A 337 47.95 -5.13 24.17
CA ARG A 337 48.10 -4.10 25.20
C ARG A 337 47.12 -2.93 25.03
N ASN A 338 46.88 -2.50 23.78
CA ASN A 338 46.07 -1.32 23.50
C ASN A 338 44.58 -1.64 23.65
N ILE A 339 44.12 -2.74 23.06
CA ILE A 339 42.74 -3.21 23.16
C ILE A 339 42.37 -3.48 24.64
N ARG A 340 43.22 -4.17 25.42
CA ARG A 340 42.97 -4.40 26.85
C ARG A 340 42.91 -3.10 27.66
N ALA A 341 43.76 -2.12 27.35
CA ALA A 341 43.69 -0.81 28.00
C ALA A 341 42.38 -0.08 27.67
N PHE A 342 41.95 -0.12 26.41
CA PHE A 342 40.67 0.43 25.97
C PHE A 342 39.48 -0.26 26.65
N GLU A 343 39.45 -1.59 26.67
CA GLU A 343 38.40 -2.38 27.33
C GLU A 343 38.34 -2.11 28.84
N THR A 344 39.51 -1.95 29.49
CA THR A 344 39.60 -1.65 30.94
C THR A 344 39.14 -0.22 31.28
N VAL A 345 39.52 0.78 30.47
CA VAL A 345 39.16 2.19 30.68
C VAL A 345 37.70 2.45 30.33
N THR A 346 37.25 1.98 29.17
CA THR A 346 35.90 2.28 28.65
C THR A 346 34.82 1.33 29.18
N GLY A 347 35.18 0.12 29.62
CA GLY A 347 34.20 -0.94 29.94
C GLY A 347 33.42 -1.44 28.72
N VAL A 348 33.93 -1.25 27.51
CA VAL A 348 33.35 -1.71 26.23
C VAL A 348 34.26 -2.78 25.63
N ASN A 349 33.72 -3.95 25.33
CA ASN A 349 34.46 -5.04 24.70
C ASN A 349 34.61 -4.77 23.21
N VAL A 350 35.81 -4.99 22.67
CA VAL A 350 36.15 -4.71 21.28
C VAL A 350 36.31 -6.03 20.53
N ILE A 351 35.30 -6.40 19.75
CA ILE A 351 35.31 -7.66 19.01
C ILE A 351 35.94 -7.40 17.64
N ILE A 352 37.02 -8.12 17.38
CA ILE A 352 37.81 -8.06 16.15
C ILE A 352 37.72 -9.44 15.50
N ASP A 353 37.07 -9.47 14.33
CA ASP A 353 36.79 -10.68 13.54
C ASP A 353 37.48 -10.59 12.16
N ASP A 354 37.36 -11.63 11.34
CA ASP A 354 37.94 -11.72 9.98
C ASP A 354 37.31 -10.72 8.97
N THR A 355 36.31 -9.93 9.38
CA THR A 355 35.75 -8.85 8.56
C THR A 355 36.82 -7.77 8.31
N PRO A 356 37.19 -7.46 7.04
CA PRO A 356 38.18 -6.43 6.73
C PRO A 356 37.66 -5.04 7.08
N GLU A 357 38.57 -4.13 7.45
CA GLU A 357 38.28 -2.70 7.68
C GLU A 357 37.16 -2.40 8.71
N ALA A 358 36.75 -3.36 9.54
CA ALA A 358 35.68 -3.17 10.52
C ALA A 358 36.03 -3.72 11.92
N VAL A 359 35.50 -3.06 12.94
CA VAL A 359 35.57 -3.45 14.36
C VAL A 359 34.19 -3.32 14.99
N LEU A 360 33.82 -4.27 15.85
CA LEU A 360 32.51 -4.32 16.50
C LEU A 360 32.64 -3.95 17.98
N LEU A 361 31.84 -2.98 18.43
CA LEU A 361 31.80 -2.56 19.83
C LEU A 361 30.60 -3.18 20.56
N SER A 362 30.90 -3.91 21.64
CA SER A 362 29.90 -4.63 22.44
C SER A 362 29.92 -4.17 23.90
N CYS A 363 28.78 -3.64 24.36
CA CYS A 363 28.54 -3.30 25.76
C CYS A 363 27.02 -3.33 26.04
N PHE A 364 26.62 -3.73 27.25
CA PHE A 364 25.21 -3.80 27.65
C PHE A 364 24.60 -2.41 27.89
N ASP A 365 25.41 -1.49 28.42
CA ASP A 365 25.08 -0.07 28.60
C ASP A 365 25.24 0.66 27.24
N PRO A 366 24.17 1.23 26.67
CA PRO A 366 24.23 1.89 25.37
C PRO A 366 24.99 3.22 25.42
N VAL A 367 24.96 3.95 26.54
CA VAL A 367 25.65 5.24 26.67
C VAL A 367 27.15 4.99 26.73
N ARG A 368 27.58 4.01 27.53
CA ARG A 368 28.97 3.58 27.58
C ARG A 368 29.47 3.04 26.25
N ARG A 369 28.63 2.31 25.50
CA ARG A 369 28.95 1.87 24.13
C ARG A 369 29.20 3.05 23.19
N GLU A 370 28.41 4.11 23.30
CA GLU A 370 28.61 5.34 22.51
C GLU A 370 29.86 6.11 22.93
N VAL A 371 30.13 6.25 24.23
CA VAL A 371 31.40 6.80 24.73
C VAL A 371 32.58 6.02 24.16
N GLY A 372 32.51 4.68 24.17
CA GLY A 372 33.50 3.81 23.51
C GLY A 372 33.63 4.10 22.00
N ARG A 373 32.52 4.25 21.27
CA ARG A 373 32.53 4.59 19.83
C ARG A 373 33.22 5.93 19.56
N VAL A 374 32.87 6.97 20.31
CA VAL A 374 33.47 8.31 20.18
C VAL A 374 34.94 8.29 20.57
N THR A 375 35.29 7.61 21.67
CA THR A 375 36.70 7.41 22.11
C THR A 375 37.52 6.73 21.01
N LEU A 376 37.02 5.63 20.43
CA LEU A 376 37.74 4.87 19.41
C LEU A 376 37.86 5.67 18.10
N GLN A 377 36.83 6.42 17.70
CA GLN A 377 36.90 7.32 16.55
C GLN A 377 37.97 8.40 16.75
N ALA A 378 37.99 9.09 17.90
CA ALA A 378 38.98 10.11 18.19
C ALA A 378 40.43 9.57 18.20
N LEU A 379 40.62 8.33 18.64
CA LEU A 379 41.92 7.63 18.61
C LEU A 379 42.34 7.20 17.19
N ILE A 380 41.39 6.88 16.32
CA ILE A 380 41.62 6.61 14.90
C ILE A 380 42.02 7.90 14.18
N ASP A 381 41.32 9.01 14.45
CA ASP A 381 41.56 10.30 13.82
C ASP A 381 42.91 10.92 14.23
N ASP A 382 43.36 10.73 15.48
CA ASP A 382 44.74 11.07 15.93
C ASP A 382 45.80 10.04 15.43
N GLY A 383 45.37 8.84 15.04
CA GLY A 383 46.23 7.76 14.54
C GLY A 383 47.21 7.16 15.56
N ARG A 384 47.12 7.58 16.84
CA ARG A 384 48.02 7.22 17.94
C ARG A 384 47.26 6.52 19.06
N ILE A 385 47.37 5.20 19.10
CA ILE A 385 46.66 4.37 20.07
C ILE A 385 47.66 3.85 21.11
N HIS A 386 47.58 4.34 22.34
CA HIS A 386 48.35 3.87 23.50
C HIS A 386 47.64 4.25 24.82
N PRO A 387 47.90 3.57 25.96
CA PRO A 387 47.11 3.69 27.18
C PRO A 387 46.80 5.14 27.63
N HIS A 388 47.80 6.01 27.77
CA HIS A 388 47.54 7.41 28.17
C HIS A 388 46.69 8.23 27.19
N ARG A 389 46.73 7.95 25.88
CA ARG A 389 45.84 8.61 24.92
C ARG A 389 44.44 8.04 24.97
N ILE A 390 44.29 6.76 25.32
CA ILE A 390 42.99 6.12 25.55
C ILE A 390 42.30 6.77 26.76
N GLU A 391 43.03 6.99 27.84
CA GLU A 391 42.57 7.74 29.03
C GLU A 391 42.13 9.17 28.64
N GLU A 392 43.04 9.96 28.05
CA GLU A 392 42.75 11.35 27.62
C GLU A 392 41.65 11.49 26.53
N ALA A 393 41.41 10.44 25.73
CA ALA A 393 40.34 10.42 24.74
C ALA A 393 39.00 10.00 25.37
N TYR A 394 39.03 9.10 26.35
CA TYR A 394 37.85 8.65 27.09
C TYR A 394 37.22 9.78 27.89
N ASP A 395 38.02 10.52 28.67
CA ASP A 395 37.50 11.63 29.49
C ASP A 395 36.79 12.69 28.63
N ARG A 396 37.39 13.06 27.48
CA ARG A 396 36.79 14.01 26.53
C ARG A 396 35.53 13.45 25.85
N ALA A 397 35.53 12.17 25.48
CA ALA A 397 34.37 11.51 24.88
C ALA A 397 33.21 11.34 25.88
N TYR A 398 33.53 11.17 27.17
CA TYR A 398 32.55 11.12 28.25
C TYR A 398 31.83 12.46 28.38
N ASP A 399 32.56 13.56 28.56
CA ASP A 399 32.02 14.92 28.65
C ASP A 399 31.19 15.29 27.40
N GLU A 400 31.66 14.91 26.20
CA GLU A 400 30.95 15.15 24.95
C GLU A 400 29.62 14.39 24.87
N VAL A 401 29.61 13.10 25.20
CA VAL A 401 28.40 12.27 25.17
C VAL A 401 27.42 12.67 26.27
N GLU A 402 27.89 13.07 27.45
CA GLU A 402 27.03 13.61 28.51
C GLU A 402 26.36 14.92 28.07
N SER A 403 27.12 15.85 27.48
CA SER A 403 26.58 17.08 26.86
C SER A 403 25.58 16.79 25.72
N LEU A 404 25.79 15.72 24.95
CA LEU A 404 24.87 15.27 23.90
C LEU A 404 23.61 14.58 24.44
N CYS A 405 23.68 13.92 25.60
CA CYS A 405 22.52 13.38 26.31
C CYS A 405 21.67 14.52 26.90
N GLN A 406 22.31 15.46 27.60
CA GLN A 406 21.63 16.59 28.25
C GLN A 406 20.86 17.45 27.24
N ARG A 407 21.51 17.86 26.15
CA ARG A 407 20.84 18.62 25.07
C ARG A 407 19.67 17.86 24.45
N ALA A 408 19.80 16.55 24.23
CA ALA A 408 18.72 15.75 23.65
C ALA A 408 17.51 15.61 24.59
N ALA A 409 17.72 15.62 25.92
CA ALA A 409 16.64 15.68 26.88
C ALA A 409 15.92 17.05 26.84
N GLU A 410 16.69 18.14 26.78
CA GLU A 410 16.16 19.51 26.66
C GLU A 410 15.35 19.70 25.36
N ASP A 411 15.88 19.23 24.22
CA ASP A 411 15.19 19.22 22.93
C ASP A 411 13.89 18.40 22.98
N ALA A 412 13.91 17.23 23.62
CA ALA A 412 12.73 16.36 23.75
C ALA A 412 11.64 16.97 24.64
N LEU A 413 12.04 17.55 25.78
CA LEU A 413 11.14 18.26 26.70
C LEU A 413 10.48 19.46 26.01
N LEU A 414 11.25 20.23 25.24
CA LEU A 414 10.75 21.34 24.44
C LEU A 414 9.81 20.88 23.33
N ALA A 415 10.12 19.78 22.62
CA ALA A 415 9.27 19.21 21.59
C ALA A 415 7.93 18.67 22.13
N VAL A 416 7.89 18.22 23.39
CA VAL A 416 6.68 17.75 24.07
C VAL A 416 5.94 18.89 24.80
N GLY A 417 6.60 20.00 25.10
CA GLY A 417 6.04 21.13 25.82
C GLY A 417 6.04 20.97 27.35
N ILE A 418 7.01 20.26 27.90
CA ILE A 418 7.25 20.12 29.35
C ILE A 418 8.39 21.07 29.73
N SER A 419 8.22 21.85 30.80
CA SER A 419 9.20 22.86 31.23
C SER A 419 9.61 22.76 32.71
N ASP A 420 8.85 22.01 33.50
CA ASP A 420 8.94 21.88 34.94
C ASP A 420 9.24 20.43 35.34
N ILE A 421 10.50 20.01 35.24
CA ILE A 421 10.90 18.63 35.54
C ILE A 421 12.19 18.60 36.38
N HIS A 422 12.33 17.59 37.25
CA HIS A 422 13.48 17.47 38.14
C HIS A 422 14.78 17.19 37.35
N PRO A 423 15.93 17.81 37.66
CA PRO A 423 17.18 17.64 36.90
C PRO A 423 17.61 16.19 36.69
N GLU A 424 17.51 15.34 37.72
CA GLU A 424 17.82 13.90 37.62
C GLU A 424 16.95 13.17 36.57
N LEU A 425 15.68 13.57 36.40
CA LEU A 425 14.83 13.01 35.35
C LEU A 425 15.32 13.45 33.96
N VAL A 426 15.79 14.71 33.80
CA VAL A 426 16.40 15.20 32.55
C VAL A 426 17.61 14.34 32.17
N THR A 427 18.49 14.06 33.14
CA THR A 427 19.66 13.17 32.93
C THR A 427 19.24 11.77 32.50
N LEU A 428 18.20 11.19 33.11
CA LEU A 428 17.69 9.87 32.73
C LEU A 428 17.05 9.86 31.33
N ILE A 429 16.25 10.88 31.00
CA ILE A 429 15.66 11.06 29.66
C ILE A 429 16.77 11.14 28.60
N GLY A 430 17.85 11.90 28.87
CA GLY A 430 18.98 12.05 27.96
C GLY A 430 19.67 10.73 27.61
N ARG A 431 19.81 9.82 28.59
CA ARG A 431 20.36 8.47 28.37
C ARG A 431 19.52 7.62 27.41
N LEU A 432 18.21 7.85 27.32
CA LEU A 432 17.32 7.12 26.42
C LEU A 432 17.58 7.42 24.94
N LYS A 433 18.29 8.52 24.62
CA LYS A 433 18.76 8.86 23.26
C LYS A 433 19.58 7.73 22.63
N TYR A 434 20.33 6.98 23.42
CA TYR A 434 21.15 5.86 22.94
C TYR A 434 20.51 4.49 23.22
N ARG A 435 19.42 4.44 23.99
CA ARG A 435 18.71 3.20 24.29
C ARG A 435 17.81 2.81 23.11
N THR A 436 17.94 1.58 22.65
CA THR A 436 17.01 0.96 21.70
C THR A 436 16.11 -0.07 22.38
N SER A 437 14.83 -0.11 22.02
CA SER A 437 13.87 -1.15 22.43
C SER A 437 13.16 -1.67 21.18
N TYR A 438 13.13 -3.00 20.98
CA TYR A 438 12.57 -3.66 19.77
C TYR A 438 13.07 -3.13 18.41
N GLY A 439 14.24 -2.48 18.38
CA GLY A 439 14.84 -1.86 17.18
C GLY A 439 14.51 -0.37 16.99
N GLN A 440 13.64 0.22 17.82
CA GLN A 440 13.34 1.66 17.82
C GLN A 440 14.19 2.40 18.87
N ASN A 441 14.44 3.68 18.63
CA ASN A 441 15.04 4.58 19.61
C ASN A 441 14.02 4.94 20.71
N VAL A 442 14.36 4.75 21.99
CA VAL A 442 13.40 4.95 23.09
C VAL A 442 13.03 6.42 23.26
N LEU A 443 14.00 7.35 23.18
CA LEU A 443 13.68 8.78 23.30
C LEU A 443 12.77 9.28 22.16
N GLY A 444 13.02 8.84 20.92
CA GLY A 444 12.14 9.14 19.78
C GLY A 444 10.72 8.58 19.96
N HIS A 445 10.62 7.34 20.44
CA HIS A 445 9.34 6.70 20.80
C HIS A 445 8.59 7.47 21.89
N LEU A 446 9.26 7.95 22.95
CA LEU A 446 8.62 8.73 24.02
C LEU A 446 8.02 10.05 23.52
N ILE A 447 8.73 10.79 22.67
CA ILE A 447 8.22 12.03 22.06
C ILE A 447 6.97 11.75 21.23
N GLU A 448 7.03 10.72 20.37
CA GLU A 448 5.92 10.30 19.51
C GLU A 448 4.70 9.83 20.31
N THR A 449 4.90 8.92 21.28
CA THR A 449 3.86 8.41 22.16
C THR A 449 3.19 9.56 22.92
N SER A 450 3.96 10.55 23.38
CA SER A 450 3.43 11.77 23.99
C SER A 450 2.57 12.61 23.03
N HIS A 451 3.01 12.80 21.77
CA HIS A 451 2.25 13.54 20.75
C HIS A 451 0.94 12.83 20.36
N ILE A 452 0.94 11.51 20.21
CA ILE A 452 -0.26 10.71 19.94
C ILE A 452 -1.24 10.83 21.12
N ALA A 453 -0.75 10.63 22.35
CA ALA A 453 -1.57 10.70 23.56
C ALA A 453 -2.18 12.10 23.77
N ARG A 454 -1.40 13.16 23.51
CA ARG A 454 -1.83 14.57 23.51
C ARG A 454 -3.00 14.82 22.56
N LEU A 455 -2.92 14.30 21.33
CA LEU A 455 -3.98 14.46 20.33
C LEU A 455 -5.25 13.67 20.68
N MET A 456 -5.11 12.43 21.14
CA MET A 456 -6.26 11.62 21.59
C MET A 456 -6.98 12.27 22.79
N ALA A 457 -6.23 12.79 23.77
CA ALA A 457 -6.81 13.50 24.91
C ALA A 457 -7.60 14.75 24.49
N ALA A 458 -7.03 15.56 23.57
CA ALA A 458 -7.69 16.76 23.06
C ALA A 458 -9.01 16.46 22.33
N GLU A 459 -9.05 15.44 21.47
CA GLU A 459 -10.28 15.03 20.76
C GLU A 459 -11.35 14.40 21.69
N LEU A 460 -10.94 13.92 22.86
CA LEU A 460 -11.82 13.37 23.90
C LEU A 460 -12.23 14.40 24.97
N GLY A 461 -11.67 15.62 24.96
CA GLY A 461 -11.94 16.66 25.96
C GLY A 461 -11.30 16.41 27.33
N ILE A 462 -10.25 15.58 27.38
CA ILE A 462 -9.44 15.29 28.58
C ILE A 462 -8.24 16.24 28.60
N ASP A 463 -7.69 16.59 29.78
CA ASP A 463 -6.51 17.46 29.85
C ASP A 463 -5.32 16.81 29.11
N PRO A 464 -4.86 17.40 27.99
CA PRO A 464 -3.74 16.84 27.24
C PRO A 464 -2.41 16.93 27.99
N THR A 465 -2.31 17.72 29.06
CA THR A 465 -1.06 17.99 29.79
C THR A 465 -0.61 16.77 30.60
N VAL A 466 -1.49 16.24 31.45
CA VAL A 466 -1.23 15.05 32.27
C VAL A 466 -0.98 13.83 31.38
N VAL A 467 -1.82 13.64 30.36
CA VAL A 467 -1.71 12.53 29.41
C VAL A 467 -0.40 12.57 28.63
N ALA A 468 -0.02 13.73 28.08
CA ALA A 468 1.24 13.89 27.35
C ALA A 468 2.46 13.62 28.26
N ARG A 469 2.40 14.06 29.52
CA ARG A 469 3.49 13.87 30.51
C ARG A 469 3.63 12.41 30.95
N GLY A 470 2.53 11.74 31.26
CA GLY A 470 2.51 10.29 31.53
C GLY A 470 3.03 9.48 30.35
N ALA A 471 2.53 9.78 29.14
CA ALA A 471 2.97 9.14 27.90
C ALA A 471 4.43 9.41 27.54
N PHE A 472 5.00 10.57 27.89
CA PHE A 472 6.42 10.87 27.71
C PHE A 472 7.32 10.17 28.74
N LEU A 473 6.82 9.86 29.93
CA LEU A 473 7.60 9.26 31.01
C LEU A 473 7.39 7.75 31.20
N HIS A 474 6.41 7.13 30.54
CA HIS A 474 6.02 5.74 30.76
C HIS A 474 7.21 4.75 30.72
N ASP A 475 8.15 4.99 29.80
CA ASP A 475 9.27 4.09 29.52
C ASP A 475 10.58 4.48 30.25
N ILE A 476 10.55 5.51 31.13
CA ILE A 476 11.76 6.09 31.74
C ILE A 476 12.60 5.09 32.54
N GLY A 477 11.97 4.07 33.11
CA GLY A 477 12.65 2.99 33.81
C GLY A 477 13.67 2.23 32.93
N LYS A 478 13.53 2.24 31.59
CA LYS A 478 14.49 1.61 30.66
C LYS A 478 15.89 2.24 30.71
N ALA A 479 16.05 3.42 31.31
CA ALA A 479 17.36 4.02 31.59
C ALA A 479 18.15 3.29 32.70
N LEU A 480 17.46 2.56 33.60
CA LEU A 480 18.02 2.01 34.84
C LEU A 480 17.77 0.50 35.05
N THR A 481 17.18 -0.19 34.06
CA THR A 481 16.90 -1.65 34.10
C THR A 481 18.11 -2.57 34.27
N HIS A 482 19.33 -2.04 34.23
CA HIS A 482 20.56 -2.78 34.49
C HIS A 482 21.07 -2.66 35.94
N GLU A 483 20.52 -1.72 36.72
CA GLU A 483 20.92 -1.41 38.10
C GLU A 483 19.81 -1.72 39.12
N ALA A 484 18.55 -1.73 38.69
CA ALA A 484 17.38 -1.92 39.54
C ALA A 484 16.68 -3.29 39.32
N GLN A 485 16.15 -3.88 40.40
CA GLN A 485 15.30 -5.07 40.34
C GLN A 485 13.83 -4.66 40.15
N GLY A 486 13.15 -5.22 39.15
CA GLY A 486 11.74 -4.94 38.82
C GLY A 486 11.54 -4.74 37.32
N SER A 487 10.29 -4.63 36.87
CA SER A 487 9.98 -4.19 35.50
C SER A 487 10.21 -2.69 35.34
N HIS A 488 10.44 -2.22 34.10
CA HIS A 488 10.71 -0.80 33.85
C HIS A 488 9.52 0.10 34.19
N ALA A 489 8.29 -0.41 34.17
CA ALA A 489 7.10 0.30 34.61
C ALA A 489 7.15 0.63 36.11
N ILE A 490 7.34 -0.39 36.97
CA ILE A 490 7.44 -0.20 38.43
C ILE A 490 8.67 0.66 38.79
N VAL A 491 9.83 0.36 38.20
CA VAL A 491 11.07 1.12 38.44
C VAL A 491 10.89 2.59 38.01
N GLY A 492 10.30 2.84 36.85
CA GLY A 492 10.01 4.18 36.34
C GLY A 492 9.04 4.95 37.25
N ALA A 493 7.96 4.30 37.69
CA ALA A 493 6.97 4.89 38.58
C ALA A 493 7.57 5.26 39.95
N ASP A 494 8.39 4.39 40.53
CA ASP A 494 9.11 4.66 41.79
C ASP A 494 10.11 5.82 41.66
N ILE A 495 10.72 6.02 40.49
CA ILE A 495 11.63 7.14 40.22
C ILE A 495 10.84 8.44 40.05
N ALA A 496 9.81 8.44 39.22
CA ALA A 496 8.91 9.57 39.01
C ALA A 496 8.31 10.06 40.35
N ARG A 497 7.80 9.13 41.17
CA ARG A 497 7.26 9.41 42.50
C ARG A 497 8.29 10.01 43.47
N ARG A 498 9.56 9.55 43.40
CA ARG A 498 10.67 10.09 44.22
C ARG A 498 11.07 11.51 43.82
N TYR A 499 11.00 11.83 42.52
CA TYR A 499 11.37 13.15 41.99
C TYR A 499 10.20 14.13 41.85
N GLY A 500 9.02 13.81 42.42
CA GLY A 500 7.93 14.76 42.62
C GLY A 500 6.85 14.79 41.54
N GLU A 501 6.80 13.80 40.65
CA GLU A 501 5.71 13.68 39.67
C GLU A 501 4.35 13.42 40.34
N SER A 502 3.26 13.86 39.68
CA SER A 502 1.90 13.70 40.22
C SER A 502 1.45 12.24 40.23
N ALA A 503 0.50 11.90 41.11
CA ALA A 503 -0.04 10.55 41.23
C ALA A 503 -0.60 10.02 39.90
N ASP A 504 -1.26 10.88 39.11
CA ASP A 504 -1.86 10.50 37.83
C ASP A 504 -0.78 10.19 36.77
N VAL A 505 0.30 10.98 36.73
CA VAL A 505 1.47 10.72 35.86
C VAL A 505 2.17 9.43 36.28
N VAL A 506 2.39 9.22 37.58
CA VAL A 506 2.99 8.00 38.13
C VAL A 506 2.12 6.78 37.81
N HIS A 507 0.79 6.91 37.90
CA HIS A 507 -0.15 5.85 37.57
C HIS A 507 -0.12 5.50 36.05
N CYS A 508 0.02 6.48 35.16
CA CYS A 508 0.29 6.21 33.74
C CYS A 508 1.58 5.39 33.53
N ILE A 509 2.62 5.63 34.34
CA ILE A 509 3.91 4.93 34.24
C ILE A 509 3.83 3.50 34.80
N GLU A 510 3.15 3.23 35.91
CA GLU A 510 3.02 1.87 36.44
C GLU A 510 2.00 1.02 35.67
N ALA A 511 0.92 1.61 35.14
CA ALA A 511 -0.15 0.86 34.46
C ALA A 511 0.11 0.58 32.97
N HIS A 512 1.12 1.16 32.30
CA HIS A 512 1.25 1.04 30.83
C HIS A 512 1.51 -0.40 30.30
N HIS A 513 1.90 -1.33 31.17
CA HIS A 513 2.02 -2.77 30.86
C HIS A 513 1.14 -3.65 31.77
N ASP A 514 0.05 -3.09 32.31
CA ASP A 514 -0.94 -3.77 33.18
C ASP A 514 -0.37 -4.39 34.48
N GLU A 515 0.82 -3.96 34.92
CA GLU A 515 1.40 -4.30 36.24
C GLU A 515 0.50 -3.83 37.39
N VAL A 516 -0.21 -2.72 37.15
CA VAL A 516 -1.30 -2.19 37.96
C VAL A 516 -2.51 -1.96 37.03
N PRO A 517 -3.74 -2.31 37.43
CA PRO A 517 -4.91 -2.08 36.58
C PRO A 517 -5.09 -0.59 36.24
N PRO A 518 -5.32 -0.21 34.96
CA PRO A 518 -5.50 1.19 34.57
C PRO A 518 -6.84 1.75 35.10
N THR A 519 -6.79 2.39 36.26
CA THR A 519 -7.97 3.00 36.94
C THR A 519 -8.39 4.38 36.41
N THR A 520 -7.57 5.00 35.57
CA THR A 520 -7.71 6.39 35.07
C THR A 520 -7.72 6.39 33.54
N VAL A 521 -8.43 7.34 32.90
CA VAL A 521 -8.50 7.40 31.42
C VAL A 521 -7.13 7.76 30.83
N GLU A 522 -6.34 8.53 31.55
CA GLU A 522 -5.00 8.98 31.23
C GLU A 522 -4.03 7.80 31.04
N ALA A 523 -4.10 6.79 31.91
CA ALA A 523 -3.37 5.54 31.79
C ALA A 523 -3.80 4.73 30.55
N VAL A 524 -5.12 4.62 30.29
CA VAL A 524 -5.64 3.93 29.09
C VAL A 524 -5.21 4.65 27.80
N LEU A 525 -5.18 5.98 27.78
CA LEU A 525 -4.66 6.75 26.64
C LEU A 525 -3.14 6.61 26.47
N THR A 526 -2.41 6.47 27.57
CA THR A 526 -0.96 6.17 27.55
C THR A 526 -0.69 4.79 26.93
N GLN A 527 -1.40 3.75 27.39
CA GLN A 527 -1.36 2.40 26.79
C GLN A 527 -1.71 2.42 25.29
N ALA A 528 -2.79 3.12 24.92
CA ALA A 528 -3.21 3.24 23.53
C ALA A 528 -2.17 3.95 22.66
N ALA A 529 -1.48 4.97 23.19
CA ALA A 529 -0.46 5.70 22.47
C ALA A 529 0.83 4.88 22.28
N ASP A 530 1.31 4.17 23.30
CA ASP A 530 2.42 3.22 23.20
C ASP A 530 2.12 2.17 22.11
N ALA A 531 0.95 1.52 22.18
CA ALA A 531 0.51 0.57 21.18
C ALA A 531 0.48 1.17 19.74
N CYS A 532 0.13 2.44 19.58
CA CYS A 532 0.13 3.14 18.29
C CYS A 532 1.52 3.52 17.76
N SER A 533 2.51 3.76 18.64
CA SER A 533 3.90 3.98 18.23
C SER A 533 4.61 2.66 17.94
N GLY A 534 4.52 1.70 18.86
CA GLY A 534 5.17 0.40 18.76
C GLY A 534 4.53 -0.56 17.74
N GLY A 535 3.25 -0.38 17.38
CA GLY A 535 2.50 -1.27 16.50
C GLY A 535 2.67 -1.05 15.00
N ARG A 536 3.46 -0.06 14.57
CA ARG A 536 3.55 0.33 13.15
C ARG A 536 4.31 -0.71 12.30
N PRO A 537 3.91 -0.98 11.04
CA PRO A 537 4.69 -1.81 10.13
C PRO A 537 6.11 -1.26 9.97
N GLY A 538 7.12 -2.05 10.35
CA GLY A 538 8.53 -1.65 10.33
C GLY A 538 9.08 -1.02 11.62
N ALA A 539 8.22 -0.58 12.56
CA ALA A 539 8.65 -0.16 13.90
C ALA A 539 9.23 -1.35 14.67
N ARG A 540 8.47 -2.45 14.72
CA ARG A 540 8.97 -3.78 15.06
C ARG A 540 9.41 -4.45 13.76
N ARG A 541 10.72 -4.66 13.58
CA ARG A 541 11.14 -5.85 12.82
C ARG A 541 10.52 -7.06 13.51
N GLU A 542 10.07 -8.08 12.77
CA GLU A 542 9.83 -9.39 13.38
C GLU A 542 11.09 -9.73 14.18
N SER A 543 10.97 -9.92 15.50
CA SER A 543 12.16 -10.09 16.32
C SER A 543 12.89 -11.33 15.81
N LEU A 544 14.22 -11.23 15.73
CA LEU A 544 15.06 -12.36 15.32
C LEU A 544 14.77 -13.58 16.21
N GLU A 545 14.40 -13.32 17.47
CA GLU A 545 13.83 -14.24 18.45
C GLU A 545 12.46 -14.85 18.07
N SER A 546 11.45 -14.07 17.65
CA SER A 546 10.16 -14.62 17.17
C SER A 546 10.35 -15.48 15.91
N TYR A 547 11.29 -15.08 15.05
CA TYR A 547 11.69 -15.85 13.88
C TYR A 547 12.43 -17.15 14.26
N VAL A 548 13.34 -17.11 15.25
CA VAL A 548 14.01 -18.30 15.79
C VAL A 548 13.01 -19.24 16.47
N GLN A 549 12.16 -18.74 17.38
CA GLN A 549 11.09 -19.52 18.01
C GLN A 549 10.15 -20.16 16.98
N ARG A 550 9.86 -19.48 15.87
CA ARG A 550 9.06 -20.01 14.76
C ARG A 550 9.80 -21.15 14.03
N LEU A 551 11.10 -21.01 13.78
CA LEU A 551 11.91 -22.10 13.21
C LEU A 551 12.01 -23.28 14.18
N GLU A 552 12.30 -23.04 15.45
CA GLU A 552 12.34 -24.07 16.51
C GLU A 552 10.99 -24.81 16.63
N HIS A 553 9.87 -24.11 16.52
CA HIS A 553 8.54 -24.73 16.56
C HIS A 553 8.28 -25.60 15.30
N ILE A 554 8.65 -25.13 14.11
CA ILE A 554 8.60 -25.92 12.87
C ILE A 554 9.47 -27.18 12.98
N GLU A 555 10.69 -27.06 13.54
CA GLU A 555 11.58 -28.19 13.76
C GLU A 555 11.05 -29.16 14.83
N ALA A 556 10.39 -28.67 15.87
CA ALA A 556 9.75 -29.49 16.91
C ALA A 556 8.57 -30.32 16.36
N ILE A 557 7.69 -29.73 15.54
CA ILE A 557 6.55 -30.43 14.91
C ILE A 557 7.03 -31.66 14.12
N ALA A 558 8.10 -31.52 13.34
CA ALA A 558 8.69 -32.63 12.62
C ALA A 558 9.46 -33.60 13.54
N SER A 559 10.21 -33.10 14.51
CA SER A 559 11.00 -33.92 15.43
C SER A 559 10.14 -34.81 16.34
N ALA A 560 8.88 -34.43 16.59
CA ALA A 560 7.91 -35.21 17.35
C ALA A 560 7.42 -36.47 16.59
N LYS A 561 7.63 -36.57 15.27
CA LYS A 561 7.19 -37.73 14.47
C LYS A 561 8.10 -38.94 14.72
N LYS A 562 7.48 -40.10 14.96
CA LYS A 562 8.20 -41.36 15.23
C LYS A 562 9.08 -41.74 14.03
N GLY A 563 10.35 -42.05 14.29
CA GLY A 563 11.31 -42.48 13.27
C GLY A 563 12.19 -41.37 12.67
N VAL A 564 11.93 -40.10 13.02
CA VAL A 564 12.81 -38.98 12.69
C VAL A 564 14.12 -39.06 13.48
N GLU A 565 15.23 -38.74 12.82
CA GLU A 565 16.56 -38.63 13.44
C GLU A 565 16.99 -37.17 13.60
N LYS A 566 16.79 -36.34 12.56
CA LYS A 566 17.18 -34.92 12.54
C LYS A 566 16.21 -34.12 11.67
N VAL A 567 16.04 -32.85 11.99
CA VAL A 567 15.28 -31.89 11.19
C VAL A 567 16.16 -30.67 10.91
N PHE A 568 15.99 -30.07 9.74
CA PHE A 568 16.65 -28.81 9.37
C PHE A 568 15.66 -27.88 8.68
N ALA A 569 15.37 -26.74 9.29
CA ALA A 569 14.66 -25.64 8.65
C ALA A 569 15.64 -24.78 7.83
N MET A 570 15.44 -24.78 6.51
CA MET A 570 16.23 -24.05 5.51
C MET A 570 15.41 -22.93 4.87
N GLN A 571 16.10 -22.03 4.15
CA GLN A 571 15.47 -20.95 3.36
C GLN A 571 14.46 -20.13 4.18
N ALA A 572 14.88 -19.72 5.39
CA ALA A 572 14.05 -19.00 6.35
C ALA A 572 12.74 -19.70 6.78
N GLY A 573 12.75 -21.04 6.83
CA GLY A 573 11.59 -21.86 7.19
C GLY A 573 10.69 -22.18 5.98
N ARG A 574 11.06 -21.76 4.77
CA ARG A 574 10.33 -22.12 3.53
C ARG A 574 10.67 -23.51 3.01
N GLU A 575 11.71 -24.15 3.53
CA GLU A 575 12.06 -25.53 3.21
C GLU A 575 12.41 -26.29 4.49
N LEU A 576 11.75 -27.42 4.73
CA LEU A 576 11.99 -28.26 5.90
C LEU A 576 12.50 -29.62 5.45
N ARG A 577 13.70 -30.00 5.91
CA ARG A 577 14.30 -31.31 5.60
C ARG A 577 14.26 -32.20 6.83
N VAL A 578 13.56 -33.33 6.72
CA VAL A 578 13.35 -34.30 7.81
C VAL A 578 14.12 -35.57 7.48
N MET A 579 15.20 -35.85 8.21
CA MET A 579 15.96 -37.09 8.07
C MET A 579 15.30 -38.19 8.91
N VAL A 580 14.99 -39.33 8.30
CA VAL A 580 14.36 -40.48 8.96
C VAL A 580 15.28 -41.70 8.99
N LYS A 581 15.14 -42.53 10.03
CA LYS A 581 15.89 -43.78 10.17
C LYS A 581 15.38 -44.82 9.17
N PRO A 582 16.21 -45.31 8.23
CA PRO A 582 15.76 -46.20 7.17
C PRO A 582 15.27 -47.58 7.66
N ASP A 583 15.62 -47.97 8.89
CA ASP A 583 15.18 -49.21 9.54
C ASP A 583 13.82 -49.10 10.25
N VAL A 584 13.28 -47.87 10.38
CA VAL A 584 12.07 -47.57 11.19
C VAL A 584 10.96 -46.94 10.34
N VAL A 585 11.30 -46.32 9.21
CA VAL A 585 10.37 -45.63 8.31
C VAL A 585 10.59 -46.15 6.89
N ASP A 586 9.55 -46.70 6.26
CA ASP A 586 9.61 -47.14 4.86
C ASP A 586 9.33 -45.99 3.86
N ASP A 587 9.41 -46.27 2.55
CA ASP A 587 9.22 -45.25 1.50
C ASP A 587 7.77 -44.71 1.43
N LEU A 588 6.78 -45.50 1.86
CA LEU A 588 5.38 -45.09 1.91
C LEU A 588 5.12 -44.23 3.15
N GLU A 589 5.61 -44.66 4.31
CA GLU A 589 5.56 -43.91 5.57
C GLU A 589 6.28 -42.57 5.45
N ALA A 590 7.42 -42.50 4.76
CA ALA A 590 8.12 -41.25 4.47
C ALA A 590 7.25 -40.26 3.67
N HIS A 591 6.46 -40.75 2.71
CA HIS A 591 5.56 -39.90 1.92
C HIS A 591 4.32 -39.45 2.70
N VAL A 592 3.81 -40.29 3.61
CA VAL A 592 2.74 -39.94 4.55
C VAL A 592 3.23 -38.88 5.55
N MET A 593 4.40 -39.10 6.15
CA MET A 593 5.02 -38.18 7.12
C MET A 593 5.24 -36.78 6.51
N ALA A 594 5.69 -36.70 5.25
CA ALA A 594 5.86 -35.42 4.55
C ALA A 594 4.54 -34.62 4.46
N ARG A 595 3.41 -35.30 4.19
CA ARG A 595 2.08 -34.67 4.12
C ARG A 595 1.55 -34.29 5.50
N GLU A 596 1.72 -35.15 6.50
CA GLU A 596 1.30 -34.86 7.87
C GLU A 596 2.03 -33.65 8.44
N VAL A 597 3.36 -33.58 8.30
CA VAL A 597 4.16 -32.46 8.80
C VAL A 597 3.77 -31.16 8.07
N ALA A 598 3.57 -31.19 6.75
CA ALA A 598 3.13 -30.02 6.00
C ALA A 598 1.76 -29.51 6.46
N LYS A 599 0.79 -30.41 6.65
CA LYS A 599 -0.56 -30.07 7.13
C LYS A 599 -0.55 -29.56 8.57
N GLN A 600 0.26 -30.15 9.44
CA GLN A 600 0.36 -29.74 10.84
C GLN A 600 1.01 -28.35 10.97
N ILE A 601 1.98 -28.02 10.12
CA ILE A 601 2.53 -26.66 10.02
C ILE A 601 1.47 -25.66 9.52
N GLU A 602 0.63 -26.04 8.55
CA GLU A 602 -0.48 -25.19 8.06
C GLU A 602 -1.56 -24.95 9.13
N GLU A 603 -1.85 -25.93 9.98
CA GLU A 603 -2.85 -25.83 11.06
C GLU A 603 -2.34 -25.08 12.30
N GLU A 604 -1.06 -25.24 12.67
CA GLU A 604 -0.48 -24.67 13.90
C GLU A 604 0.25 -23.32 13.70
N LEU A 605 0.64 -22.97 12.47
CA LEU A 605 1.48 -21.79 12.20
C LEU A 605 1.00 -20.98 10.99
N THR A 606 0.66 -19.71 11.22
CA THR A 606 0.37 -18.76 10.13
C THR A 606 1.65 -18.36 9.40
N TYR A 607 1.88 -18.90 8.20
CA TYR A 607 3.10 -18.63 7.43
C TYR A 607 2.82 -17.88 6.10
N PRO A 608 3.53 -16.77 5.80
CA PRO A 608 3.34 -16.02 4.56
C PRO A 608 3.99 -16.74 3.36
N GLY A 609 3.23 -17.65 2.74
CA GLY A 609 3.61 -18.40 1.54
C GLY A 609 3.81 -19.90 1.80
N GLN A 610 4.31 -20.62 0.80
CA GLN A 610 4.40 -22.08 0.86
C GLN A 610 5.66 -22.55 1.62
N VAL A 611 5.51 -23.61 2.43
CA VAL A 611 6.59 -24.33 3.10
C VAL A 611 6.76 -25.70 2.43
N ARG A 612 7.95 -25.97 1.91
CA ARG A 612 8.29 -27.23 1.22
C ARG A 612 8.88 -28.24 2.21
N VAL A 613 8.10 -29.25 2.58
CA VAL A 613 8.57 -30.36 3.44
C VAL A 613 9.16 -31.48 2.56
N THR A 614 10.40 -31.88 2.86
CA THR A 614 11.13 -32.96 2.19
C THR A 614 11.60 -33.97 3.22
N VAL A 615 11.05 -35.20 3.18
CA VAL A 615 11.55 -36.31 4.00
C VAL A 615 12.69 -37.01 3.24
N ILE A 616 13.82 -37.23 3.93
CA ILE A 616 15.04 -37.81 3.39
C ILE A 616 15.32 -39.12 4.13
N ARG A 617 15.22 -40.24 3.41
CA ARG A 617 15.62 -41.56 3.86
C ARG A 617 16.94 -41.92 3.16
N GLU A 618 18.04 -41.96 3.91
CA GLU A 618 19.38 -42.22 3.38
C GLU A 618 20.03 -43.40 4.10
N SER A 619 20.63 -44.33 3.33
CA SER A 619 21.47 -45.40 3.87
C SER A 619 22.88 -45.25 3.30
N ARG A 620 23.90 -45.30 4.16
CA ARG A 620 25.30 -45.12 3.80
C ARG A 620 26.10 -46.37 4.12
N ALA A 621 26.65 -47.01 3.09
CA ALA A 621 27.68 -48.03 3.22
C ALA A 621 29.03 -47.43 2.79
N THR A 622 30.03 -47.50 3.67
CA THR A 622 31.39 -47.00 3.40
C THR A 622 32.40 -48.08 3.72
N GLU A 623 33.19 -48.47 2.72
CA GLU A 623 34.26 -49.45 2.87
C GLU A 623 35.58 -48.81 2.42
N ILE A 624 36.63 -48.99 3.22
CA ILE A 624 37.95 -48.41 2.97
C ILE A 624 38.87 -49.53 2.50
N ALA A 625 39.13 -49.57 1.19
CA ALA A 625 40.21 -50.38 0.64
C ALA A 625 41.56 -49.88 1.18
N ARG A 626 42.44 -50.83 1.53
CA ARG A 626 43.82 -50.58 2.00
C ARG A 626 44.83 -51.00 0.94
#